data_AF-A0A8T2FPK3-F1
#
_entry.id   AF-A0A8T2FPK3-F1
#
_cell.length_a   1.000
_cell.length_b   1.000
_cell.length_c   1.000
_cell.angle_alpha   90.00
_cell.angle_beta   90.00
_cell.angle_gamma   90.00
#
_symmetry.space_group_name_H-M   'P 1'
#
loop_
_entity.id
_entity.type
_entity.pdbx_description
1 polymer ?
#
loop_
_entity_poly.entity_id
_entity_poly.type
_entity_poly.pdbx_seq_one_letter_code
_entity_poly.pdbx_strand_id
1 'polypeptide(L)'
;MGVSNVQILHLSDKSLEVLTFCCETIPVFNRLIHLTIKTHRHGEVGWESLPALLKNCPNLETLVFQGLHHKDTIKCEEVDGCLCKYFEDIPTCLSSSPVKVVKVLKFGETFFNYDDMKKQLEQDKHFLETMPNLEQMILYYNTPYDNDVLEVSKQLQILPRVASTKCKIQVISDNLSLSFSFSTSGLTFFNSTFPV
;
A
#
# COMPACT_ATOMS: atom_id res chain seq x y z
N MET A 1 0.22 -9.12 28.87
CA MET A 1 0.90 -7.84 28.60
C MET A 1 1.72 -8.02 27.34
N GLY A 2 1.50 -7.19 26.31
CA GLY A 2 2.11 -7.37 24.99
C GLY A 2 2.82 -6.12 24.50
N VAL A 3 3.53 -6.25 23.38
CA VAL A 3 4.30 -5.18 22.73
C VAL A 3 3.33 -4.18 22.07
N SER A 4 2.71 -3.29 22.83
CA SER A 4 1.78 -2.26 22.31
C SER A 4 2.31 -0.83 22.40
N ASN A 5 3.40 -0.62 23.13
CA ASN A 5 4.04 0.67 23.35
C ASN A 5 5.18 0.92 22.34
N VAL A 6 4.92 0.66 21.06
CA VAL A 6 5.90 0.83 19.96
C VAL A 6 5.46 1.98 19.05
N GLN A 7 6.43 2.73 18.53
CA GLN A 7 6.19 3.82 17.57
C GLN A 7 6.40 3.38 16.11
N ILE A 8 7.32 2.44 15.90
CA ILE A 8 7.68 1.89 14.61
C ILE A 8 7.58 0.38 14.71
N LEU A 9 6.84 -0.25 13.80
CA LEU A 9 6.66 -1.69 13.74
C LEU A 9 6.96 -2.18 12.33
N HIS A 10 7.75 -3.24 12.24
CA HIS A 10 8.07 -3.92 11.01
C HIS A 10 7.55 -5.36 11.11
N LEU A 11 6.68 -5.74 10.18
CA LEU A 11 6.09 -7.07 10.09
C LEU A 11 6.55 -7.74 8.81
N SER A 12 7.02 -8.98 8.91
CA SER A 12 7.18 -9.86 7.75
C SER A 12 5.87 -10.57 7.40
N ASP A 13 5.83 -11.19 6.23
CA ASP A 13 4.80 -12.16 5.84
C ASP A 13 4.58 -13.24 6.91
N LYS A 14 5.66 -13.76 7.50
CA LYS A 14 5.58 -14.71 8.62
C LYS A 14 4.99 -14.11 9.89
N SER A 15 5.23 -12.82 10.14
CA SER A 15 4.62 -12.12 11.28
C SER A 15 3.12 -11.92 11.05
N LEU A 16 2.69 -11.62 9.82
CA LEU A 16 1.28 -11.56 9.45
C LEU A 16 0.60 -12.92 9.60
N GLU A 17 1.27 -14.00 9.22
CA GLU A 17 0.77 -15.37 9.41
C GLU A 17 0.50 -15.65 10.89
N VAL A 18 1.45 -15.32 11.77
CA VAL A 18 1.27 -15.46 13.22
C VAL A 18 0.10 -14.61 13.72
N LEU A 19 -0.08 -13.37 13.23
CA LEU A 19 -1.24 -12.55 13.60
C LEU A 19 -2.56 -13.19 13.13
N THR A 20 -2.59 -13.79 11.94
CA THR A 20 -3.79 -14.42 11.37
C THR A 20 -4.17 -15.74 12.06
N PHE A 21 -3.18 -16.55 12.49
CA PHE A 21 -3.43 -17.91 12.98
C PHE A 21 -3.23 -18.09 14.49
N CYS A 22 -2.40 -17.27 15.13
CA CYS A 22 -2.02 -17.46 16.53
C CYS A 22 -2.60 -16.40 17.47
N CYS A 23 -3.09 -15.27 16.96
CA CYS A 23 -3.68 -14.22 17.77
C CYS A 23 -5.21 -14.29 17.76
N GLU A 24 -5.81 -14.58 18.92
CA GLU A 24 -7.26 -14.45 19.10
C GLU A 24 -7.72 -12.99 18.91
N THR A 25 -6.91 -12.05 19.39
CA THR A 25 -7.13 -10.61 19.20
C THR A 25 -5.80 -9.91 18.92
N ILE A 26 -5.75 -9.10 17.86
CA ILE A 26 -4.60 -8.24 17.59
C ILE A 26 -4.53 -7.15 18.66
N PRO A 27 -3.37 -6.87 19.28
CA PRO A 27 -3.25 -5.80 20.28
C PRO A 27 -3.48 -4.42 19.65
N VAL A 28 -3.96 -3.47 20.46
CA VAL A 28 -4.08 -2.06 20.06
C VAL A 28 -2.74 -1.36 20.21
N PHE A 29 -2.28 -0.70 19.15
CA PHE A 29 -1.01 0.01 19.09
C PHE A 29 -1.21 1.53 19.16
N ASN A 30 -1.56 2.03 20.34
CA ASN A 30 -1.92 3.44 20.54
C ASN A 30 -0.80 4.46 20.25
N ARG A 31 0.46 4.03 20.13
CA ARG A 31 1.60 4.93 19.86
C ARG A 31 2.26 4.66 18.51
N LEU A 32 1.74 3.71 17.74
CA LEU A 32 2.32 3.34 16.46
C LEU A 32 2.00 4.42 15.44
N ILE A 33 3.06 5.02 14.91
CA ILE A 33 3.00 6.06 13.88
C ILE A 33 3.52 5.57 12.54
N HIS A 34 4.32 4.49 12.53
CA HIS A 34 4.92 3.93 11.32
C HIS A 34 4.81 2.40 11.30
N LEU A 35 4.17 1.85 10.28
CA LEU A 35 4.03 0.43 10.06
C LEU A 35 4.67 0.06 8.72
N THR A 36 5.64 -0.85 8.75
CA THR A 36 6.15 -1.50 7.53
C THR A 36 5.66 -2.94 7.48
N ILE A 37 5.10 -3.33 6.35
CA ILE A 37 4.71 -4.71 6.03
C ILE A 37 5.58 -5.18 4.88
N LYS A 38 6.37 -6.21 5.12
CA LYS A 38 7.14 -6.88 4.08
C LYS A 38 6.35 -8.08 3.59
N THR A 39 5.97 -8.04 2.32
CA THR A 39 5.34 -9.18 1.65
C THR A 39 6.38 -9.93 0.83
N HIS A 40 6.14 -11.21 0.59
CA HIS A 40 7.03 -12.04 -0.20
C HIS A 40 6.21 -12.77 -1.26
N ARG A 41 6.74 -12.86 -2.48
CA ARG A 41 6.05 -13.50 -3.61
C ARG A 41 5.70 -14.97 -3.33
N HIS A 42 6.63 -15.71 -2.74
CA HIS A 42 6.42 -17.11 -2.34
C HIS A 42 5.79 -17.23 -0.95
N GLY A 43 5.30 -16.13 -0.40
CA GLY A 43 4.53 -16.13 0.83
C GLY A 43 3.16 -16.71 0.56
N GLU A 44 2.78 -17.70 1.37
CA GLU A 44 1.47 -18.36 1.31
C GLU A 44 0.41 -17.60 2.13
N VAL A 45 0.75 -16.39 2.57
CA VAL A 45 0.02 -15.64 3.59
C VAL A 45 -0.84 -14.58 2.91
N GLY A 46 -2.14 -14.62 3.18
CA GLY A 46 -3.06 -13.59 2.74
C GLY A 46 -2.97 -12.33 3.59
N TRP A 47 -3.90 -11.41 3.35
CA TRP A 47 -3.97 -10.12 4.04
C TRP A 47 -5.09 -10.07 5.08
N GLU A 48 -5.49 -11.22 5.62
CA GLU A 48 -6.67 -11.38 6.47
C GLU A 48 -6.52 -10.66 7.82
N SER A 49 -5.30 -10.55 8.33
CA SER A 49 -5.01 -9.82 9.57
C SER A 49 -4.82 -8.31 9.37
N LEU A 50 -4.61 -7.84 8.14
CA LEU A 50 -4.34 -6.42 7.88
C LEU A 50 -5.50 -5.49 8.24
N PRO A 51 -6.77 -5.80 7.92
CA PRO A 51 -7.89 -4.93 8.29
C PRO A 51 -8.01 -4.72 9.80
N ALA A 52 -7.86 -5.80 10.57
CA ALA A 52 -7.91 -5.74 12.03
C ALA A 52 -6.68 -5.01 12.60
N LEU A 53 -5.49 -5.24 12.03
CA LEU A 53 -4.27 -4.54 12.42
C LEU A 53 -4.40 -3.03 12.20
N LEU A 54 -4.87 -2.58 11.02
CA LEU A 54 -5.03 -1.17 10.71
C LEU A 54 -6.06 -0.49 11.61
N LYS A 55 -7.19 -1.16 11.89
CA LYS A 55 -8.20 -0.68 12.85
C LYS A 55 -7.62 -0.47 14.26
N ASN A 56 -6.62 -1.27 14.62
CA ASN A 56 -5.96 -1.23 15.93
C ASN A 56 -4.77 -0.26 16.00
N CYS A 57 -4.53 0.54 14.96
CA CYS A 57 -3.45 1.53 14.91
C CYS A 57 -4.02 2.96 14.77
N PRO A 58 -4.65 3.52 15.81
CA PRO A 58 -5.43 4.77 15.71
C PRO A 58 -4.60 6.05 15.49
N ASN A 59 -3.27 5.96 15.57
CA ASN A 59 -2.35 7.09 15.36
C ASN A 59 -1.36 6.83 14.21
N LEU A 60 -1.65 5.84 13.35
CA LEU A 60 -0.77 5.46 12.26
C LEU A 60 -0.70 6.56 11.20
N GLU A 61 0.47 7.15 10.99
CA GLU A 61 0.65 8.20 9.99
C GLU A 61 1.25 7.66 8.68
N THR A 62 2.17 6.69 8.78
CA THR A 62 2.88 6.12 7.64
C THR A 62 2.68 4.62 7.54
N LEU A 63 2.19 4.17 6.38
CA LEU A 63 2.08 2.77 6.01
C LEU A 63 3.05 2.47 4.86
N VAL A 64 3.94 1.49 5.05
CA VAL A 64 4.93 1.08 4.05
C VAL A 64 4.71 -0.38 3.69
N PHE A 65 4.59 -0.66 2.41
CA PHE A 65 4.65 -2.02 1.87
C PHE A 65 6.01 -2.23 1.21
N GLN A 66 6.73 -3.29 1.62
CA GLN A 66 7.91 -3.78 0.89
C GLN A 66 7.48 -4.95 0.03
N GLY A 67 7.28 -4.68 -1.25
CA GLY A 67 6.50 -5.54 -2.14
C GLY A 67 5.00 -5.46 -1.82
N LEU A 68 4.17 -5.76 -2.81
CA LEU A 68 2.71 -5.76 -2.72
C LEU A 68 2.17 -7.13 -3.14
N HIS A 69 2.70 -8.19 -2.51
CA HIS A 69 2.35 -9.58 -2.80
C HIS A 69 1.28 -10.09 -1.85
N HIS A 70 0.32 -10.79 -2.42
CA HIS A 70 -0.79 -11.41 -1.71
C HIS A 70 -1.15 -12.73 -2.39
N LYS A 71 -1.44 -13.76 -1.58
CA LYS A 71 -2.06 -14.98 -2.04
C LYS A 71 -3.52 -14.99 -1.61
N ASP A 72 -4.44 -15.15 -2.56
CA ASP A 72 -5.86 -15.31 -2.26
C ASP A 72 -6.06 -16.63 -1.50
N THR A 73 -6.42 -16.52 -0.22
CA THR A 73 -6.74 -17.66 0.64
C THR A 73 -8.23 -17.72 0.93
N ILE A 74 -8.72 -18.88 1.39
CA ILE A 74 -10.12 -19.04 1.83
C ILE A 74 -10.45 -18.07 2.98
N LYS A 75 -9.49 -17.77 3.87
CA LYS A 75 -9.73 -16.85 4.99
C LYS A 75 -9.90 -15.40 4.53
N CYS A 76 -9.33 -15.03 3.40
CA CYS A 76 -9.59 -13.74 2.80
C CYS A 76 -11.08 -13.55 2.53
N GLU A 77 -11.79 -14.62 2.12
CA GLU A 77 -13.23 -14.63 1.87
C GLU A 77 -14.06 -14.42 3.14
N GLU A 78 -13.58 -14.90 4.28
CA GLU A 78 -14.28 -14.77 5.57
C GLU A 78 -14.10 -13.39 6.21
N VAL A 79 -12.98 -12.70 5.92
CA VAL A 79 -12.69 -11.39 6.50
C VAL A 79 -13.37 -10.27 5.71
N ASP A 80 -14.23 -9.53 6.42
CA ASP A 80 -14.81 -8.28 5.93
C ASP A 80 -13.74 -7.18 5.82
N GLY A 81 -13.70 -6.51 4.67
CA GLY A 81 -12.73 -5.47 4.37
C GLY A 81 -11.29 -5.96 4.16
N CYS A 82 -11.07 -7.25 3.81
CA CYS A 82 -9.75 -7.70 3.34
C CYS A 82 -9.28 -6.78 2.20
N LEU A 83 -8.06 -6.26 2.33
CA LEU A 83 -7.43 -5.38 1.33
C LEU A 83 -7.18 -6.08 -0.02
N CYS A 84 -7.29 -7.41 -0.02
CA CYS A 84 -7.16 -8.25 -1.20
C CYS A 84 -8.42 -8.31 -2.07
N LYS A 85 -9.58 -7.98 -1.49
CA LYS A 85 -10.86 -8.07 -2.19
C LYS A 85 -11.17 -6.72 -2.84
N TYR A 86 -11.47 -6.78 -4.13
CA TYR A 86 -12.07 -5.66 -4.84
C TYR A 86 -13.56 -5.63 -4.47
N PHE A 87 -13.91 -4.90 -3.41
CA PHE A 87 -15.30 -4.74 -2.98
C PHE A 87 -15.97 -3.56 -3.70
N GLU A 88 -17.29 -3.68 -3.91
CA GLU A 88 -18.14 -2.52 -4.23
C GLU A 88 -18.28 -1.56 -3.03
N ASP A 89 -18.07 -2.08 -1.81
CA ASP A 89 -18.07 -1.31 -0.56
C ASP A 89 -16.65 -0.99 -0.07
N ILE A 90 -16.42 0.26 0.31
CA ILE A 90 -15.12 0.76 0.77
C ILE A 90 -14.73 0.08 2.10
N PRO A 91 -13.55 -0.57 2.22
CA PRO A 91 -13.12 -1.18 3.47
C PRO A 91 -13.08 -0.15 4.60
N THR A 92 -13.83 -0.43 5.66
CA THR A 92 -13.89 0.46 6.84
C THR A 92 -12.53 0.68 7.49
N CYS A 93 -11.61 -0.29 7.38
CA CYS A 93 -10.23 -0.17 7.89
C CYS A 93 -9.40 0.90 7.16
N LEU A 94 -9.69 1.17 5.88
CA LEU A 94 -8.99 2.19 5.09
C LEU A 94 -9.66 3.55 5.21
N SER A 95 -11.00 3.60 5.13
CA SER A 95 -11.74 4.87 5.18
C SER A 95 -11.69 5.57 6.54
N SER A 96 -11.58 4.80 7.64
CA SER A 96 -11.37 5.34 8.99
C SER A 96 -9.89 5.53 9.36
N SER A 97 -8.96 5.15 8.47
CA SER A 97 -7.53 5.18 8.76
C SER A 97 -7.01 6.61 8.90
N PRO A 98 -6.17 6.90 9.91
CA PRO A 98 -5.49 8.19 10.06
C PRO A 98 -4.26 8.35 9.16
N VAL A 99 -3.93 7.32 8.36
CA VAL A 99 -2.72 7.30 7.53
C VAL A 99 -2.71 8.46 6.53
N LYS A 100 -1.58 9.16 6.52
CA LYS A 100 -1.30 10.31 5.64
C LYS A 100 -0.32 9.95 4.54
N VAL A 101 0.55 8.97 4.77
CA VAL A 101 1.59 8.57 3.81
C VAL A 101 1.53 7.08 3.56
N VAL A 102 1.34 6.69 2.30
CA VAL A 102 1.50 5.31 1.84
C VAL A 102 2.75 5.21 0.97
N LYS A 103 3.60 4.23 1.23
CA LYS A 103 4.78 3.94 0.41
C LYS A 103 4.74 2.49 -0.05
N VAL A 104 4.93 2.25 -1.33
CA VAL A 104 5.15 0.91 -1.88
C VAL A 104 6.56 0.84 -2.41
N LEU A 105 7.40 0.05 -1.73
CA LEU A 105 8.78 -0.20 -2.10
C LEU A 105 8.83 -1.46 -2.96
N LYS A 106 9.84 -1.55 -3.85
CA LYS A 106 10.06 -2.71 -4.72
C LYS A 106 8.86 -3.02 -5.62
N PHE A 107 8.15 -1.98 -6.03
CA PHE A 107 7.05 -2.11 -6.98
C PHE A 107 7.63 -2.67 -8.29
N GLY A 108 7.04 -3.75 -8.80
CA GLY A 108 7.50 -4.40 -10.03
C GLY A 108 8.75 -5.25 -10.01
N GLU A 109 9.39 -5.46 -8.85
CA GLU A 109 10.57 -6.35 -8.71
C GLU A 109 10.29 -7.78 -9.19
N THR A 110 9.03 -8.20 -9.25
CA THR A 110 8.64 -9.58 -9.58
C THR A 110 7.48 -9.65 -10.58
N PHE A 111 7.40 -8.75 -11.56
CA PHE A 111 6.44 -8.91 -12.66
C PHE A 111 6.92 -10.05 -13.58
N PHE A 112 6.41 -11.25 -13.34
CA PHE A 112 6.64 -12.38 -14.26
C PHE A 112 5.57 -12.44 -15.35
N ASN A 113 4.46 -11.72 -15.16
CA ASN A 113 3.41 -11.51 -16.16
C ASN A 113 2.70 -10.16 -15.95
N TYR A 114 1.90 -9.76 -16.94
CA TYR A 114 1.11 -8.52 -16.94
C TYR A 114 0.03 -8.50 -15.84
N ASP A 115 -0.49 -9.67 -15.45
CA ASP A 115 -1.57 -9.77 -14.47
C ASP A 115 -1.11 -9.37 -13.06
N ASP A 116 0.13 -9.73 -12.68
CA ASP A 116 0.70 -9.34 -11.39
C ASP A 116 0.86 -7.82 -11.27
N MET A 117 1.30 -7.16 -12.34
CA MET A 117 1.40 -5.70 -12.39
C MET A 117 0.03 -5.03 -12.27
N LYS A 118 -0.94 -5.52 -13.04
CA LYS A 118 -2.31 -5.01 -12.98
C LYS A 118 -2.89 -5.15 -11.57
N LYS A 119 -2.69 -6.28 -10.90
CA LYS A 119 -3.15 -6.50 -9.52
C LYS A 119 -2.56 -5.50 -8.53
N GLN A 120 -1.24 -5.28 -8.57
CA GLN A 120 -0.61 -4.30 -7.68
C GLN A 120 -1.11 -2.88 -7.95
N LEU A 121 -1.29 -2.53 -9.23
CA LEU A 121 -1.84 -1.25 -9.61
C LEU A 121 -3.27 -1.05 -9.12
N GLU A 122 -4.13 -2.06 -9.23
CA GLU A 122 -5.50 -1.98 -8.71
C GLU A 122 -5.52 -1.83 -7.18
N GLN A 123 -4.58 -2.44 -6.45
CA GLN A 123 -4.42 -2.22 -5.01
C GLN A 123 -4.02 -0.78 -4.69
N ASP A 124 -3.10 -0.21 -5.46
CA ASP A 124 -2.70 1.19 -5.30
C ASP A 124 -3.84 2.17 -5.57
N LYS A 125 -4.60 1.94 -6.65
CA LYS A 125 -5.83 2.68 -6.95
C LYS A 125 -6.82 2.57 -5.79
N HIS A 126 -6.99 1.37 -5.24
CA HIS A 126 -7.88 1.15 -4.13
C HIS A 126 -7.48 1.98 -2.90
N PHE A 127 -6.19 2.09 -2.55
CA PHE A 127 -5.77 2.98 -1.46
C PHE A 127 -6.11 4.46 -1.74
N LEU A 128 -5.88 4.93 -2.97
CA LEU A 128 -6.18 6.31 -3.37
C LEU A 128 -7.68 6.63 -3.33
N GLU A 129 -8.53 5.66 -3.65
CA GLU A 129 -9.99 5.80 -3.68
C GLU A 129 -10.66 5.69 -2.32
N THR A 130 -9.97 5.12 -1.32
CA THR A 130 -10.57 4.75 -0.04
C THR A 130 -10.01 5.46 1.17
N MET A 131 -8.80 6.05 1.10
CA MET A 131 -8.12 6.69 2.22
C MET A 131 -8.28 8.23 2.19
N PRO A 132 -9.24 8.82 2.91
CA PRO A 132 -9.58 10.25 2.80
C PRO A 132 -8.53 11.20 3.40
N ASN A 133 -7.68 10.69 4.29
CA ASN A 133 -6.64 11.49 4.96
C ASN A 133 -5.28 11.42 4.25
N LEU A 134 -5.21 10.73 3.11
CA LEU A 134 -3.95 10.50 2.41
C LEU A 134 -3.42 11.82 1.82
N GLU A 135 -2.21 12.21 2.23
CA GLU A 135 -1.51 13.40 1.75
C GLU A 135 -0.44 13.06 0.72
N GLN A 136 0.14 11.86 0.80
CA GLN A 136 1.19 11.43 -0.11
C GLN A 136 1.14 9.92 -0.36
N MET A 137 1.29 9.55 -1.63
CA MET A 137 1.54 8.16 -2.04
C MET A 137 2.85 8.10 -2.82
N ILE A 138 3.75 7.20 -2.43
CA ILE A 138 5.07 7.07 -3.07
C ILE A 138 5.27 5.63 -3.55
N LEU A 139 5.47 5.46 -4.85
CA LEU A 139 5.74 4.19 -5.50
C LEU A 139 7.21 4.17 -5.92
N TYR A 140 7.99 3.26 -5.33
CA TYR A 140 9.36 3.02 -5.71
C TYR A 140 9.44 1.78 -6.59
N TYR A 141 9.62 2.02 -7.87
CA TYR A 141 9.77 1.04 -8.92
C TYR A 141 11.17 0.43 -8.92
N ASN A 142 11.20 -0.89 -8.88
CA ASN A 142 12.40 -1.68 -9.03
C ASN A 142 12.23 -2.59 -10.26
N THR A 143 12.05 -1.98 -11.43
CA THR A 143 11.93 -2.67 -12.73
C THR A 143 13.05 -2.23 -13.68
N PRO A 144 13.55 -3.12 -14.55
CA PRO A 144 14.43 -2.74 -15.65
C PRO A 144 13.69 -2.11 -16.85
N TYR A 145 12.37 -2.04 -16.85
CA TYR A 145 11.56 -1.61 -18.01
C TYR A 145 10.87 -0.26 -17.79
N ASP A 146 11.38 0.79 -18.44
CA ASP A 146 10.89 2.17 -18.26
C ASP A 146 9.47 2.42 -18.79
N ASN A 147 9.07 1.69 -19.83
CA ASN A 147 7.73 1.80 -20.40
C ASN A 147 6.63 1.43 -19.39
N ASP A 148 6.90 0.49 -18.48
CA ASP A 148 5.95 0.07 -17.46
C ASP A 148 5.72 1.18 -16.42
N VAL A 149 6.79 1.90 -16.07
CA VAL A 149 6.72 3.05 -15.15
C VAL A 149 5.85 4.17 -15.74
N LEU A 150 6.03 4.46 -17.04
CA LEU A 150 5.26 5.48 -17.73
C LEU A 150 3.77 5.09 -17.83
N GLU A 151 3.47 3.84 -18.14
CA GLU A 151 2.09 3.35 -18.26
C GLU A 151 1.36 3.43 -16.91
N VAL A 152 1.98 2.97 -15.82
CA VAL A 152 1.37 3.08 -14.49
C VAL A 152 1.21 4.52 -14.05
N SER A 153 2.19 5.39 -14.31
CA SER A 153 2.04 6.81 -14.02
C SER A 153 0.83 7.42 -14.75
N LYS A 154 0.59 7.06 -16.02
CA LYS A 154 -0.59 7.53 -16.76
C LYS A 154 -1.89 6.98 -16.17
N GLN A 155 -1.93 5.70 -15.81
CA GLN A 155 -3.14 5.09 -15.26
C GLN A 155 -3.52 5.66 -13.89
N LEU A 156 -2.54 5.95 -13.03
CA LEU A 156 -2.78 6.62 -11.75
C LEU A 156 -3.15 8.10 -11.94
N GLN A 157 -2.72 8.74 -13.02
CA GLN A 157 -3.09 10.11 -13.35
C GLN A 157 -4.55 10.25 -13.81
N ILE A 158 -5.07 9.27 -14.54
CA ILE A 158 -6.44 9.28 -15.07
C ILE A 158 -7.47 8.66 -14.12
N LEU A 159 -7.09 8.45 -12.85
CA LEU A 159 -7.98 7.89 -11.84
C LEU A 159 -9.26 8.74 -11.72
N PRO A 160 -10.44 8.16 -11.97
CA PRO A 160 -11.69 8.90 -12.04
C PRO A 160 -12.15 9.41 -10.68
N ARG A 161 -11.70 8.75 -9.60
CA ARG A 161 -12.09 9.06 -8.23
C ARG A 161 -10.86 8.96 -7.33
N VAL A 162 -10.79 9.85 -6.35
CA VAL A 162 -9.84 9.80 -5.25
C VAL A 162 -10.56 10.19 -3.96
N ALA A 163 -10.19 9.59 -2.83
CA ALA A 163 -10.74 9.93 -1.52
C ALA A 163 -10.17 11.26 -1.01
N SER A 164 -8.91 11.55 -1.32
CA SER A 164 -8.21 12.77 -0.89
C SER A 164 -7.76 13.60 -2.09
N THR A 165 -8.26 14.84 -2.17
CA THR A 165 -7.81 15.83 -3.16
C THR A 165 -6.43 16.40 -2.83
N LYS A 166 -5.98 16.29 -1.59
CA LYS A 166 -4.67 16.80 -1.15
C LYS A 166 -3.53 15.82 -1.49
N CYS A 167 -3.87 14.60 -1.89
CA CYS A 167 -2.89 13.55 -2.14
C CYS A 167 -1.94 13.92 -3.29
N LYS A 168 -0.64 13.79 -3.02
CA LYS A 168 0.42 13.88 -4.02
C LYS A 168 0.93 12.47 -4.30
N ILE A 169 0.84 12.05 -5.55
CA ILE A 169 1.34 10.76 -6.00
C ILE A 169 2.74 10.98 -6.57
N GLN A 170 3.70 10.20 -6.11
CA GLN A 170 5.08 10.21 -6.57
C GLN A 170 5.46 8.81 -7.05
N VAL A 171 5.94 8.71 -8.28
CA VAL A 171 6.49 7.48 -8.86
C VAL A 171 7.98 7.70 -9.08
N ILE A 172 8.81 6.86 -8.47
CA ILE A 172 10.27 6.96 -8.48
C ILE A 172 10.82 5.64 -9.02
N SER A 173 11.72 5.66 -10.00
CA SER A 173 12.37 4.46 -10.55
C SER A 173 13.88 4.55 -10.38
N ASP A 174 14.54 3.41 -10.16
CA ASP A 174 16.01 3.32 -10.02
C ASP A 174 16.75 3.35 -11.38
N ASN A 175 16.11 2.92 -12.48
CA ASN A 175 16.76 2.80 -13.79
C ASN A 175 16.79 4.09 -14.63
N LEU A 176 16.06 5.12 -14.22
CA LEU A 176 16.08 6.41 -14.88
C LEU A 176 15.86 7.51 -13.86
N SER A 177 16.40 8.68 -14.17
CA SER A 177 16.05 9.98 -13.58
C SER A 177 14.57 10.40 -13.76
N LEU A 178 13.65 9.43 -13.85
CA LEU A 178 12.20 9.61 -13.97
C LEU A 178 11.58 9.58 -12.58
N SER A 179 11.32 10.78 -12.07
CA SER A 179 10.41 10.99 -10.97
C SER A 179 9.17 11.69 -11.53
N PHE A 180 8.01 11.06 -11.38
CA PHE A 180 6.73 11.69 -11.71
C PHE A 180 6.06 12.08 -10.41
N SER A 181 5.72 13.36 -10.28
CA SER A 181 4.88 13.85 -9.19
C SER A 181 3.64 14.52 -9.75
N PHE A 182 2.47 14.16 -9.27
CA PHE A 182 1.22 14.82 -9.61
C PHE A 182 0.33 14.95 -8.38
N SER A 183 -0.52 15.97 -8.39
CA SER A 183 -1.53 16.18 -7.34
C SER A 183 -2.90 15.78 -7.85
N THR A 184 -3.69 15.20 -6.97
CA THR A 184 -5.08 14.88 -7.27
C THR A 184 -5.99 16.13 -7.35
N SER A 185 -5.50 17.31 -6.92
CA SER A 185 -6.20 18.61 -7.03
C SER A 185 -6.02 19.36 -8.36
N GLY A 186 -5.22 18.86 -9.31
CA GLY A 186 -4.94 19.56 -10.56
C GLY A 186 -3.52 19.31 -11.07
N LEU A 187 -3.38 19.32 -12.39
CA LEU A 187 -2.18 18.95 -13.14
C LEU A 187 -1.03 19.96 -12.92
N THR A 188 -0.04 19.59 -12.11
CA THR A 188 1.28 20.23 -12.14
C THR A 188 2.35 19.18 -12.33
N PHE A 189 2.99 19.21 -13.50
CA PHE A 189 4.13 18.37 -13.85
C PHE A 189 5.40 18.99 -13.26
N PHE A 190 6.14 18.22 -12.47
CA PHE A 190 7.55 18.48 -12.23
C PHE A 190 8.33 17.28 -12.76
N ASN A 191 8.99 17.44 -13.91
CA ASN A 191 10.11 16.57 -14.26
C ASN A 191 11.31 17.09 -13.46
N SER A 192 11.54 16.54 -12.27
CA SER A 192 12.83 16.72 -11.60
C SER A 192 13.79 15.67 -12.14
N THR A 193 14.55 16.04 -13.17
CA THR A 193 15.82 15.39 -13.46
C THR A 193 16.79 15.85 -12.38
N PHE A 194 17.02 15.02 -11.35
CA PHE A 194 18.14 15.30 -10.44
C PHE A 194 19.45 15.11 -11.22
N PRO A 195 20.45 16.00 -11.06
CA PRO A 195 21.74 15.80 -11.70
C PRO A 195 22.40 14.55 -11.11
N VAL A 196 22.95 13.73 -12.01
CA VAL A 196 23.80 12.57 -11.70
C VAL A 196 25.02 12.98 -10.90
#